data_AF-A0A945AEY3-F1
#
_entry.id   AF-A0A945AEY3-F1
#
_cell.length_a   1.000
_cell.length_b   1.000
_cell.length_c   1.000
_cell.angle_alpha   90.00
_cell.angle_beta   90.00
_cell.angle_gamma   90.00
#
_symmetry.space_group_name_H-M   'P 1'
#
loop_
_entity.id
_entity.type
_entity.pdbx_description
1 polymer ?
#
loop_
_entity_poly.entity_id
_entity_poly.type
_entity_poly.pdbx_seq_one_letter_code
_entity_poly.pdbx_strand_id
1 'polypeptide(L)'
;LKSGHVRLKFEQDNNTLIIDRLGLAKTILANKTLDKWYPEFFGKDSRHIHTDFKTEETEDTNLALKVTGRPKSRWRSLLQPLPFWNMRPRQHLTGQVWTDFEANKIFAVQGFWKKQEDAPDVQACIDTVRAVEPQT
;
A
#
# COMPACT_ATOMS: atom_id res chain seq x y z
N LEU A 1 -1.43 -5.77 -24.68
CA LEU A 1 -2.20 -6.16 -23.47
C LEU A 1 -2.85 -4.92 -22.89
N LYS A 2 -4.19 -4.80 -22.95
CA LYS A 2 -4.94 -3.67 -22.37
C LYS A 2 -4.73 -3.70 -20.85
N SER A 3 -3.86 -2.84 -20.31
CA SER A 3 -3.31 -3.01 -18.95
C SER A 3 -4.36 -2.75 -17.87
N GLY A 4 -4.96 -3.84 -17.38
CA GLY A 4 -5.75 -3.86 -16.16
C GLY A 4 -4.88 -3.87 -14.90
N HIS A 5 -5.54 -3.66 -13.77
CA HIS A 5 -4.98 -3.81 -12.43
C HIS A 5 -4.49 -5.26 -12.23
N VAL A 6 -3.21 -5.40 -11.89
CA VAL A 6 -2.59 -6.67 -11.52
C VAL A 6 -2.23 -6.60 -10.05
N ARG A 7 -2.61 -7.62 -9.29
CA ARG A 7 -2.31 -7.76 -7.86
C ARG A 7 -1.63 -9.09 -7.60
N LEU A 8 -0.44 -9.05 -7.02
CA LEU A 8 0.26 -10.21 -6.48
C LEU A 8 0.18 -10.16 -4.95
N LYS A 9 -0.19 -11.28 -4.34
CA LYS A 9 -0.34 -11.40 -2.88
C LYS A 9 0.46 -12.61 -2.41
N PHE A 10 1.36 -12.37 -1.47
CA PHE A 10 2.18 -13.38 -0.82
C PHE A 10 1.81 -13.41 0.65
N GLU A 11 1.44 -14.58 1.16
CA GLU A 11 1.03 -14.79 2.54
C GLU A 11 1.98 -15.77 3.21
N GLN A 12 2.45 -15.41 4.41
CA GLN A 12 3.21 -16.30 5.26
C GLN A 12 2.75 -16.08 6.71
N ASP A 13 2.21 -17.12 7.32
CA ASP A 13 1.60 -17.09 8.65
C ASP A 13 0.56 -15.97 8.80
N ASN A 14 0.93 -14.90 9.51
CA ASN A 14 0.09 -13.73 9.76
C ASN A 14 0.57 -12.47 9.04
N ASN A 15 1.53 -12.62 8.12
CA ASN A 15 2.16 -11.54 7.39
C ASN A 15 1.75 -11.64 5.92
N THR A 16 1.65 -10.48 5.27
CA THR A 16 1.20 -10.40 3.89
C THR A 16 2.00 -9.33 3.16
N LEU A 17 2.56 -9.70 2.01
CA LEU A 17 3.15 -8.76 1.06
C LEU A 17 2.24 -8.68 -0.17
N ILE A 18 1.92 -7.46 -0.57
CA ILE A 18 1.04 -7.17 -1.69
C ILE A 18 1.79 -6.25 -2.64
N ILE A 19 1.79 -6.62 -3.92
CA ILE A 19 2.37 -5.83 -5.00
C ILE A 19 1.26 -5.60 -6.02
N ASP A 20 0.89 -4.34 -6.21
CA ASP A 20 -0.11 -3.91 -7.17
C ASP A 20 0.54 -3.10 -8.29
N ARG A 21 0.10 -3.36 -9.52
CA ARG A 21 0.37 -2.53 -10.68
C ARG A 21 -0.96 -2.13 -11.31
N LEU A 22 -1.22 -0.84 -11.36
CA LEU A 22 -2.39 -0.26 -11.99
C LEU A 22 -1.98 0.46 -13.28
N GLY A 23 -2.77 0.28 -14.34
CA GLY A 23 -2.66 1.15 -15.53
C GLY A 23 -3.52 2.40 -15.39
N LEU A 24 -3.43 3.30 -16.37
CA LEU A 24 -4.22 4.53 -16.45
C LEU A 24 -3.93 5.55 -15.34
N ALA A 25 -2.68 5.65 -14.90
CA ALA A 25 -2.25 6.58 -13.86
C ALA A 25 -2.74 8.03 -14.08
N LYS A 26 -2.60 8.54 -15.31
CA LYS A 26 -3.02 9.90 -15.69
C LYS A 26 -4.51 10.12 -15.48
N THR A 27 -5.35 9.11 -15.75
CA THR A 27 -6.80 9.20 -15.55
C THR A 27 -7.18 9.04 -14.08
N ILE A 28 -6.55 8.08 -13.38
CA ILE A 28 -6.80 7.82 -11.95
C ILE A 28 -6.43 9.03 -11.09
N LEU A 29 -5.32 9.68 -11.40
CA LEU A 29 -4.77 10.82 -10.66
C LEU A 29 -5.11 12.17 -11.28
N ALA A 30 -5.95 12.22 -12.33
CA ALA A 30 -6.26 13.46 -13.06
C ALA A 30 -6.70 14.62 -12.14
N ASN A 31 -7.46 14.30 -11.10
CA ASN A 31 -8.02 15.28 -10.16
C ASN A 31 -7.62 15.01 -8.70
N LYS A 32 -6.66 14.11 -8.46
CA LYS A 32 -6.30 13.64 -7.12
C LYS A 32 -4.81 13.42 -6.99
N THR A 33 -4.27 13.86 -5.88
CA THR A 33 -2.91 13.53 -5.45
C THR A 33 -2.85 12.10 -4.91
N LEU A 34 -1.67 11.50 -4.88
CA LEU A 34 -1.46 10.11 -4.43
C LEU A 34 -1.98 9.89 -2.99
N ASP A 35 -1.78 10.85 -2.10
CA ASP A 35 -2.22 10.80 -0.69
C ASP A 35 -3.75 10.79 -0.54
N LYS A 36 -4.49 11.40 -1.47
CA LYS A 36 -5.96 11.35 -1.50
C LYS A 36 -6.47 10.08 -2.15
N TRP A 37 -5.84 9.65 -3.24
CA TRP A 37 -6.23 8.46 -3.98
C TRP A 37 -5.98 7.16 -3.17
N TYR A 38 -4.83 7.06 -2.50
CA TYR A 38 -4.43 5.85 -1.76
C TYR A 38 -5.48 5.36 -0.75
N PRO A 39 -5.98 6.18 0.21
CA PRO A 39 -6.95 5.72 1.20
C PRO A 39 -8.30 5.37 0.58
N GLU A 40 -8.68 5.97 -0.54
CA GLU A 40 -9.90 5.60 -1.27
C GLU A 40 -9.77 4.21 -1.91
N PHE A 41 -8.63 3.95 -2.56
CA PHE A 41 -8.39 2.68 -3.25
C PHE A 41 -8.13 1.52 -2.27
N PHE A 42 -7.27 1.73 -1.28
CA PHE A 42 -6.84 0.71 -0.32
C PHE A 42 -7.61 0.72 1.00
N GLY A 43 -8.68 1.51 1.12
CA GLY A 43 -9.43 1.68 2.37
C GLY A 43 -10.02 0.39 2.95
N LYS A 44 -10.24 -0.63 2.12
CA LYS A 44 -10.66 -1.96 2.58
C LYS A 44 -9.51 -2.68 3.31
N ASP A 45 -8.32 -2.66 2.74
CA ASP A 45 -7.13 -3.35 3.26
C ASP A 45 -6.55 -2.61 4.49
N SER A 46 -6.62 -1.27 4.51
CA SER A 46 -6.15 -0.45 5.63
C SER A 46 -7.22 -0.12 6.68
N ARG A 47 -8.43 -0.69 6.60
CA ARG A 47 -9.59 -0.34 7.46
C ARG A 47 -9.27 -0.33 8.96
N HIS A 48 -8.43 -1.26 9.41
CA HIS A 48 -8.09 -1.44 10.82
C HIS A 48 -6.77 -0.77 11.24
N ILE A 49 -6.16 -0.02 10.33
CA ILE A 49 -4.85 0.60 10.48
C ILE A 49 -5.03 2.12 10.44
N HIS A 50 -4.33 2.82 11.32
CA HIS A 50 -4.14 4.26 11.20
C HIS A 50 -2.92 4.48 10.30
N THR A 51 -3.15 5.11 9.15
CA THR A 51 -2.13 5.30 8.10
C THR A 51 -1.58 6.71 8.14
N ASP A 52 -0.25 6.80 8.16
CA ASP A 52 0.53 8.02 8.03
C ASP A 52 1.20 8.03 6.66
N PHE A 53 1.18 9.19 6.00
CA PHE A 53 1.68 9.38 4.64
C PHE A 53 2.85 10.35 4.62
N LYS A 54 3.87 10.04 3.82
CA LYS A 54 4.98 10.95 3.55
C LYS A 54 5.24 10.96 2.04
N THR A 55 4.99 12.10 1.43
CA THR A 55 5.29 12.32 0.00
C THR A 55 6.81 12.46 -0.17
N GLU A 56 7.34 11.78 -1.17
CA GLU A 56 8.75 11.84 -1.57
C GLU A 56 8.76 12.13 -3.08
N GLU A 57 9.39 13.23 -3.47
CA GLU A 57 9.64 13.52 -4.88
C GLU A 57 10.84 12.69 -5.32
N THR A 58 10.70 11.97 -6.44
CA THR A 58 11.81 11.23 -7.06
C THR A 58 12.38 12.10 -8.20
N GLU A 59 13.64 11.89 -8.56
CA GLU A 59 14.41 12.75 -9.49
C GLU A 59 13.72 12.97 -10.86
N ASP A 60 12.84 12.07 -11.30
CA ASP A 60 12.23 12.09 -12.64
C ASP A 60 10.70 12.31 -12.64
N THR A 61 10.19 13.48 -12.22
CA THR A 61 8.73 13.83 -12.26
C THR A 61 7.74 12.83 -11.62
N ASN A 62 8.27 11.77 -11.03
CA ASN A 62 7.56 10.63 -10.51
C ASN A 62 7.30 10.88 -9.03
N LEU A 63 6.02 10.84 -8.67
CA LEU A 63 5.60 11.03 -7.30
C LEU A 63 5.71 9.70 -6.59
N ALA A 64 6.36 9.70 -5.42
CA ALA A 64 6.33 8.58 -4.49
C ALA A 64 5.60 8.99 -3.21
N LEU A 65 4.86 8.04 -2.64
CA LEU A 65 4.15 8.16 -1.39
C LEU A 65 4.57 7.01 -0.50
N LYS A 66 5.35 7.30 0.52
CA LYS A 66 5.66 6.35 1.58
C LYS A 66 4.46 6.26 2.52
N VAL A 67 4.06 5.03 2.81
CA VAL A 67 2.93 4.73 3.67
C VAL A 67 3.42 3.92 4.87
N THR A 68 3.09 4.40 6.05
CA THR A 68 3.31 3.66 7.29
C THR A 68 1.99 3.55 8.03
N GLY A 69 1.83 2.52 8.84
CA GLY A 69 0.59 2.39 9.58
C GLY A 69 0.71 1.57 10.85
N ARG A 70 -0.12 1.94 11.83
CA ARG A 70 -0.18 1.30 13.14
C ARG A 70 -1.60 0.76 13.40
N PRO A 71 -1.75 -0.35 14.14
CA PRO A 71 -3.07 -0.87 14.49
C PRO A 71 -3.92 0.16 15.22
N LYS A 72 -5.21 0.30 14.86
CA LYS A 72 -6.14 1.18 15.58
C LYS A 72 -6.34 0.74 17.04
N SER A 73 -6.51 1.71 17.92
CA SER A 73 -6.69 1.49 19.37
C SER A 73 -8.00 0.77 19.71
N ARG A 74 -7.98 -0.03 20.78
CA ARG A 74 -9.14 -0.81 21.26
C ARG A 74 -10.14 0.01 22.08
N TRP A 75 -9.80 1.23 22.52
CA TRP A 75 -10.70 2.04 23.35
C TRP A 75 -12.06 2.30 22.70
N ARG A 76 -12.11 2.50 21.37
CA ARG A 76 -13.38 2.60 20.63
C ARG A 76 -14.14 1.27 20.49
N SER A 77 -13.47 0.14 20.64
CA SER A 77 -14.07 -1.21 20.52
C SER A 77 -14.64 -1.73 21.84
N LEU A 78 -14.19 -1.19 22.98
CA LEU A 78 -14.75 -1.49 24.31
C LEU A 78 -16.15 -0.87 24.51
N LEU A 79 -16.49 0.15 23.73
CA LEU A 79 -17.79 0.83 23.75
C LEU A 79 -18.82 0.23 22.77
N GLN A 80 -18.45 -0.80 22.01
CA GLN A 80 -19.37 -1.51 21.10
C GLN A 80 -19.78 -2.84 21.74
N PRO A 81 -21.05 -3.27 21.63
CA PRO A 81 -21.46 -4.59 22.09
C PRO A 81 -20.57 -5.63 21.40
N LEU A 82 -19.90 -6.45 22.21
CA LEU A 82 -18.85 -7.37 21.77
C LEU A 82 -19.40 -8.36 20.72
N PRO A 83 -18.92 -8.34 19.47
CA PRO A 83 -19.14 -9.46 18.57
C PRO A 83 -18.07 -10.50 18.92
N PHE A 84 -18.45 -11.56 19.60
CA PHE A 84 -17.56 -12.62 20.12
C PHE A 84 -16.76 -13.41 19.05
N TRP A 85 -16.72 -12.98 17.77
CA TRP A 85 -16.16 -13.82 16.70
C TRP A 85 -15.22 -13.14 15.68
N ASN A 86 -15.15 -11.80 15.62
CA ASN A 86 -14.27 -11.14 14.63
C ASN A 86 -13.09 -10.45 15.32
N MET A 87 -12.09 -11.25 15.72
CA MET A 87 -10.81 -10.72 16.20
C MET A 87 -10.13 -9.95 15.07
N ARG A 88 -10.17 -8.61 15.16
CA ARG A 88 -9.56 -7.71 14.18
C ARG A 88 -8.06 -8.00 14.05
N PRO A 89 -7.52 -8.22 12.85
CA PRO A 89 -6.08 -8.41 12.66
C PRO A 89 -5.34 -7.13 13.08
N ARG A 90 -4.48 -7.25 14.09
CA ARG A 90 -3.62 -6.16 14.58
C ARG A 90 -2.33 -6.20 13.79
N GLN A 91 -2.36 -5.66 12.58
CA GLN A 91 -1.19 -5.58 11.72
C GLN A 91 -0.70 -4.14 11.62
N HIS A 92 0.61 -4.01 11.57
CA HIS A 92 1.31 -2.82 11.11
C HIS A 92 1.34 -2.83 9.59
N LEU A 93 1.52 -1.65 9.01
CA LEU A 93 1.66 -1.45 7.57
C LEU A 93 2.96 -0.70 7.28
N THR A 94 3.69 -1.18 6.30
CA THR A 94 4.78 -0.46 5.65
C THR A 94 4.61 -0.61 4.15
N GLY A 95 4.71 0.48 3.40
CA GLY A 95 4.53 0.43 1.96
C GLY A 95 5.05 1.67 1.27
N GLN A 96 5.14 1.57 -0.05
CA GLN A 96 5.39 2.71 -0.91
C GLN A 96 4.54 2.58 -2.16
N VAL A 97 4.04 3.71 -2.64
CA VAL A 97 3.34 3.82 -3.90
C VAL A 97 4.08 4.83 -4.75
N TRP A 98 4.26 4.55 -6.03
CA TRP A 98 4.84 5.51 -6.95
C TRP A 98 4.16 5.47 -8.30
N THR A 99 4.25 6.58 -9.01
CA THR A 99 3.79 6.70 -10.38
C THR A 99 4.93 6.53 -11.34
N ASP A 100 4.60 5.97 -12.50
CA ASP A 100 5.37 6.12 -13.72
C ASP A 100 4.42 6.75 -14.76
N PHE A 101 4.59 8.05 -14.99
CA PHE A 101 3.70 8.78 -15.90
C PHE A 101 4.01 8.53 -17.37
N GLU A 102 5.21 8.07 -17.71
CA GLU A 102 5.60 7.73 -19.08
C GLU A 102 4.90 6.44 -19.50
N ALA A 103 5.01 5.40 -18.66
CA ALA A 103 4.29 4.14 -18.86
C ALA A 103 2.80 4.22 -18.49
N ASN A 104 2.33 5.34 -17.93
CA ASN A 104 0.96 5.56 -17.46
C ASN A 104 0.52 4.51 -16.41
N LYS A 105 1.41 4.21 -15.46
CA LYS A 105 1.23 3.18 -14.41
C LYS A 105 1.34 3.76 -13.00
N ILE A 106 0.68 3.08 -12.06
CA ILE A 106 0.88 3.27 -10.62
C ILE A 106 1.31 1.93 -10.04
N PHE A 107 2.36 1.93 -9.24
CA PHE A 107 2.82 0.78 -8.50
C PHE A 107 2.57 0.99 -7.02
N ALA A 108 2.17 -0.07 -6.32
CA ALA A 108 2.05 -0.05 -4.88
C ALA A 108 2.64 -1.34 -4.30
N VAL A 109 3.52 -1.20 -3.32
CA VAL A 109 4.05 -2.32 -2.54
C VAL A 109 3.63 -2.10 -1.09
N GLN A 110 2.95 -3.08 -0.52
CA GLN A 110 2.40 -3.02 0.84
C GLN A 110 2.76 -4.29 1.61
N GLY A 111 3.42 -4.11 2.73
CA GLY A 111 3.71 -5.13 3.72
C GLY A 111 2.83 -4.98 4.96
N PHE A 112 2.13 -6.03 5.32
CA PHE A 112 1.33 -6.14 6.53
C PHE A 112 1.96 -7.17 7.45
N TRP A 113 2.23 -6.80 8.70
CA TRP A 113 2.96 -7.65 9.64
C TRP A 113 2.48 -7.48 11.08
N LYS A 114 2.61 -8.52 11.92
CA LYS A 114 2.24 -8.45 13.34
C LYS A 114 3.39 -8.00 14.24
N LYS A 115 4.57 -8.58 14.03
CA LYS A 115 5.79 -8.26 14.78
C LYS A 115 6.84 -7.70 13.83
N GLN A 116 7.69 -6.82 14.35
CA GLN A 116 8.68 -6.12 13.54
C GLN A 116 9.76 -7.06 12.99
N GLU A 117 10.05 -8.16 13.69
CA GLU A 117 10.95 -9.23 13.23
C GLU A 117 10.46 -9.91 11.94
N ASP A 118 9.15 -9.93 11.71
CA ASP A 118 8.53 -10.52 10.54
C ASP A 118 8.18 -9.47 9.47
N ALA A 119 8.62 -8.22 9.63
CA ALA A 119 8.32 -7.16 8.69
C ALA A 119 8.99 -7.48 7.35
N PRO A 120 8.24 -7.53 6.23
CA PRO A 120 8.82 -7.76 4.93
C PRO A 120 9.75 -6.60 4.57
N ASP A 121 10.86 -6.91 3.89
CA ASP A 121 11.74 -5.90 3.31
C ASP A 121 11.07 -5.28 2.08
N VAL A 122 10.22 -4.29 2.35
CA VAL A 122 9.49 -3.54 1.33
C VAL A 122 10.48 -2.82 0.41
N GLN A 123 11.62 -2.34 0.92
CA GLN A 123 12.58 -1.59 0.11
C GLN A 123 13.25 -2.48 -0.93
N ALA A 124 13.72 -3.67 -0.53
CA ALA A 124 14.26 -4.64 -1.47
C ALA A 124 13.23 -5.03 -2.56
N CYS A 125 11.95 -5.13 -2.19
CA CYS A 125 10.87 -5.39 -3.16
C CYS A 125 10.69 -4.22 -4.14
N ILE A 126 10.70 -2.98 -3.64
CA ILE A 126 10.62 -1.77 -4.47
C ILE A 126 11.77 -1.72 -5.47
N ASP A 127 12.99 -1.94 -4.98
CA ASP A 127 14.21 -1.91 -5.81
C ASP A 127 14.14 -2.98 -6.90
N THR A 128 13.63 -4.18 -6.57
CA THR A 128 13.40 -5.25 -7.54
C THR A 128 12.35 -4.86 -8.58
N VAL A 129 11.21 -4.30 -8.17
CA VAL A 129 10.15 -3.86 -9.11
C VAL A 129 10.68 -2.78 -10.05
N ARG A 130 11.47 -1.83 -9.52
CA ARG A 130 12.09 -0.76 -10.31
C ARG A 130 13.18 -1.27 -11.26
N ALA A 131 13.92 -2.31 -10.88
CA ALA A 131 14.94 -2.90 -11.73
C ALA A 131 14.36 -3.75 -12.89
N VAL A 132 13.18 -4.34 -12.70
CA VAL A 132 12.55 -5.22 -13.70
C VAL A 132 11.80 -4.44 -14.79
N GLU A 133 11.25 -3.26 -14.50
CA GLU A 133 10.64 -2.42 -15.53
C GLU A 133 11.68 -1.43 -16.08
N PRO A 134 12.08 -1.52 -17.37
CA PRO A 134 12.94 -0.52 -17.96
C PRO A 134 12.22 0.83 -17.95
N GLN A 135 12.88 1.84 -17.37
CA GLN A 135 12.54 3.24 -17.61
C GLN A 135 12.60 3.44 -19.13
N THR A 136 11.44 3.60 -19.77
CA THR A 136 11.32 3.62 -21.24
C THR A 136 10.92 4.99 -21.72
#